data_AF-A0A9P0JYS8-F1
#
_entry.id   AF-A0A9P0JYS8-F1
#
_cell.length_a   1.000
_cell.length_b   1.000
_cell.length_c   1.000
_cell.angle_alpha   90.00
_cell.angle_beta   90.00
_cell.angle_gamma   90.00
#
_symmetry.space_group_name_H-M   'P 1'
#
loop_
_entity.id
_entity.type
_entity.pdbx_description
1 polymer ?
#
loop_
_entity_poly.entity_id
_entity_poly.type
_entity_poly.pdbx_seq_one_letter_code
_entity_poly.pdbx_strand_id
1 'polypeptide(L)'
;MSADSFHQKVEKCMKQKQEVSEFNDFSDAVRMAGGKNGFVKDMQHAAFYNWIDPHSVQKVKSQVHLSDIVQIVAERGKLTLKYKRSYEQDFEQLDFLKKSSKKIVTVQPEAIKQPAGIDSLTRDTIIKKLGPLMAQNRLNFWKNVPIE
;
A
#
# COMPACT_ATOMS: atom_id res chain seq x y z
N MET A 1 17.71 14.15 -11.89
CA MET A 1 17.39 14.64 -10.54
C MET A 1 16.42 15.81 -10.67
N SER A 2 15.11 15.55 -10.60
CA SER A 2 14.04 16.51 -10.95
C SER A 2 12.90 16.55 -9.92
N ALA A 3 13.00 15.78 -8.83
CA ALA A 3 12.00 15.77 -7.76
C ALA A 3 12.08 17.01 -6.87
N ASP A 4 13.29 17.56 -6.67
CA ASP A 4 13.53 18.67 -5.74
C ASP A 4 12.79 19.96 -6.13
N SER A 5 12.78 20.29 -7.42
CA SER A 5 12.07 21.49 -7.92
C SER A 5 10.55 21.36 -7.85
N PHE A 6 10.00 20.14 -7.90
CA PHE A 6 8.57 19.92 -7.71
C PHE A 6 8.19 19.99 -6.22
N HIS A 7 8.98 19.37 -5.34
CA HIS A 7 8.76 19.44 -3.89
C HIS A 7 8.79 20.89 -3.38
N GLN A 8 9.74 21.70 -3.85
CA GLN A 8 9.78 23.14 -3.52
C GLN A 8 8.51 23.88 -3.97
N LYS A 9 7.93 23.54 -5.12
CA LYS A 9 6.66 24.14 -5.58
C LYS A 9 5.49 23.73 -4.69
N VAL A 10 5.40 22.45 -4.32
CA VAL A 10 4.37 21.96 -3.38
C VAL A 10 4.49 22.68 -2.05
N GLU A 11 5.71 22.78 -1.48
CA GLU A 11 5.96 23.47 -0.22
C GLU A 11 5.54 24.94 -0.30
N LYS A 12 5.86 25.63 -1.40
CA LYS A 12 5.43 27.01 -1.62
C LYS A 12 3.89 27.14 -1.66
N CYS A 13 3.21 26.23 -2.36
CA CYS A 13 1.74 26.19 -2.39
C CYS A 13 1.14 25.90 -1.01
N MET A 14 1.75 25.02 -0.22
CA MET A 14 1.33 24.75 1.16
C MET A 14 1.48 25.98 2.05
N LYS A 15 2.61 26.70 1.96
CA LYS A 15 2.85 27.95 2.71
C LYS A 15 1.84 29.05 2.36
N GLN A 16 1.38 29.10 1.11
CA GLN A 16 0.35 30.06 0.67
C GLN A 16 -1.05 29.75 1.24
N LYS A 17 -1.38 28.48 1.49
CA LYS A 17 -2.67 28.07 2.05
C LYS A 17 -2.84 28.39 3.55
N GLN A 18 -1.81 28.96 4.20
CA GLN A 18 -1.72 29.31 5.63
C GLN A 18 -1.82 28.12 6.61
N GLU A 19 -2.76 27.20 6.41
CA GLU A 19 -2.89 25.96 7.17
C GLU A 19 -3.22 24.80 6.24
N VAL A 20 -2.40 23.75 6.26
CA VAL A 20 -2.70 22.47 5.58
C VAL A 20 -3.14 21.49 6.65
N SER A 21 -4.45 21.44 6.84
CA SER A 21 -5.08 20.74 7.96
C SER A 21 -5.56 19.35 7.59
N GLU A 22 -6.05 19.21 6.36
CA GLU A 22 -6.67 17.99 5.86
C GLU A 22 -5.91 17.43 4.66
N PHE A 23 -6.14 16.15 4.37
CA PHE A 23 -5.56 15.52 3.20
C PHE A 23 -5.95 16.22 1.90
N ASN A 24 -7.20 16.69 1.79
CA ASN A 24 -7.68 17.45 0.64
C ASN A 24 -6.89 18.75 0.45
N ASP A 25 -6.48 19.40 1.56
CA ASP A 25 -5.68 20.61 1.47
C ASP A 25 -4.33 20.36 0.82
N PHE A 26 -3.72 19.24 1.19
CA PHE A 26 -2.47 18.78 0.62
C PHE A 26 -2.63 18.39 -0.86
N SER A 27 -3.66 17.60 -1.20
CA SER A 27 -3.95 17.23 -2.59
C SER A 27 -4.13 18.45 -3.49
N ASP A 28 -4.81 19.48 -3.01
CA ASP A 28 -4.94 20.76 -3.72
C ASP A 28 -3.59 21.46 -3.90
N ALA A 29 -2.74 21.49 -2.87
CA ALA A 29 -1.41 22.08 -2.96
C ALA A 29 -0.55 21.36 -4.01
N VAL A 30 -0.61 20.04 -4.07
CA VAL A 30 0.08 19.23 -5.09
C VAL A 30 -0.49 19.52 -6.49
N ARG A 31 -1.82 19.64 -6.61
CA ARG A 31 -2.50 19.95 -7.88
C ARG A 31 -2.09 21.34 -8.40
N MET A 32 -2.05 22.34 -7.51
CA MET A 32 -1.59 23.69 -7.84
C MET A 32 -0.12 23.71 -8.27
N ALA A 33 0.75 22.98 -7.57
CA ALA A 33 2.18 22.90 -7.90
C ALA A 33 2.45 22.27 -9.28
N GLY A 34 1.61 21.33 -9.72
CA GLY A 34 1.67 20.70 -11.04
C GLY A 34 1.10 21.55 -12.18
N GLY A 35 0.37 22.63 -11.88
CA GLY A 35 -0.25 23.50 -12.86
C GLY A 35 -1.17 22.74 -13.82
N LYS A 36 -1.14 23.09 -15.12
CA LYS A 36 -2.01 22.48 -16.16
C LYS A 36 -1.75 20.98 -16.39
N ASN A 37 -0.59 20.46 -16.00
CA ASN A 37 -0.20 19.06 -16.21
C ASN A 37 -0.20 18.24 -14.89
N GLY A 38 -0.62 18.86 -13.78
CA GLY A 38 -0.64 18.24 -12.46
C GLY A 38 -1.83 17.31 -12.30
N PHE A 39 -1.66 16.03 -12.64
CA PHE A 39 -2.65 15.02 -12.29
C PHE A 39 -2.38 14.49 -10.87
N VAL A 40 -3.27 14.82 -9.93
CA VAL A 40 -3.24 14.26 -8.57
C VAL A 40 -4.30 13.18 -8.49
N LYS A 41 -3.84 11.95 -8.24
CA LYS A 41 -4.72 10.82 -7.93
C LYS A 41 -4.88 10.73 -6.42
N ASP A 42 -6.03 11.17 -5.92
CA ASP A 42 -6.33 11.08 -4.51
C ASP A 42 -6.45 9.62 -4.07
N MET A 43 -5.89 9.32 -2.90
CA MET A 43 -5.88 7.97 -2.35
C MET A 43 -7.27 7.67 -1.78
N GLN A 44 -8.01 6.80 -2.46
CA GLN A 44 -9.37 6.38 -2.07
C GLN A 44 -9.34 4.90 -1.69
N HIS A 45 -10.19 4.47 -0.74
CA HIS A 45 -10.26 3.06 -0.31
C HIS A 45 -10.57 2.12 -1.50
N ALA A 46 -11.36 2.58 -2.46
CA ALA A 46 -11.68 1.84 -3.68
C ALA A 46 -10.47 1.58 -4.60
N ALA A 47 -9.33 2.26 -4.39
CA ALA A 47 -8.09 2.00 -5.12
C ALA A 47 -7.28 0.82 -4.55
N PHE A 48 -7.72 0.26 -3.42
CA PHE A 48 -7.07 -0.85 -2.74
C PHE A 48 -7.82 -2.17 -3.03
N TYR A 49 -7.09 -3.27 -2.95
CA TYR A 49 -7.59 -4.60 -3.28
C TYR A 49 -7.25 -5.58 -2.15
N ASN A 50 -8.11 -6.57 -1.95
CA ASN A 50 -7.91 -7.64 -1.00
C ASN A 50 -6.96 -8.71 -1.57
N TRP A 51 -5.66 -8.45 -1.45
CA TRP A 51 -4.63 -9.40 -1.87
C TRP A 51 -4.62 -10.61 -0.93
N ILE A 52 -4.98 -11.77 -1.46
CA ILE A 52 -4.86 -13.04 -0.73
C ILE A 52 -3.43 -13.52 -0.86
N ASP A 53 -2.79 -13.82 0.26
CA ASP A 53 -1.44 -14.37 0.27
C ASP A 53 -1.40 -15.79 -0.33
N PRO A 54 -0.75 -15.97 -1.50
CA PRO A 54 -0.72 -17.25 -2.20
C PRO A 54 0.42 -18.16 -1.74
N HIS A 55 1.22 -17.80 -0.72
CA HIS A 55 2.37 -18.61 -0.32
C HIS A 55 1.95 -20.02 0.16
N SER A 56 2.74 -21.03 -0.22
CA SER A 56 2.48 -22.42 0.17
C SER A 56 3.17 -22.79 1.48
N VAL A 57 2.42 -22.84 2.59
CA VAL A 57 2.92 -23.26 3.91
C VAL A 57 3.44 -24.72 3.90
N GLN A 58 2.82 -25.61 3.13
CA GLN A 58 3.21 -27.03 3.06
C GLN A 58 4.61 -27.27 2.47
N LYS A 59 5.15 -26.30 1.71
CA LYS A 59 6.49 -26.42 1.09
C LYS A 59 7.61 -25.82 1.94
N VAL A 60 7.29 -25.22 3.08
CA VAL A 60 8.28 -24.77 4.08
C VAL A 60 9.04 -25.95 4.68
N LYS A 61 8.55 -27.20 4.53
CA LYS A 61 9.24 -28.41 5.00
C LYS A 61 10.32 -28.96 4.04
N SER A 62 10.35 -28.56 2.76
CA SER A 62 11.49 -28.85 1.87
C SER A 62 12.39 -27.60 1.82
N GLN A 63 13.04 -27.36 2.94
CA GLN A 63 13.78 -26.14 3.27
C GLN A 63 15.07 -26.06 2.45
N VAL A 64 15.03 -25.36 1.32
CA VAL A 64 16.24 -24.71 0.83
C VAL A 64 16.31 -23.40 1.60
N HIS A 65 17.29 -23.27 2.49
CA HIS A 65 17.50 -22.01 3.18
C HIS A 65 18.10 -20.99 2.21
N LEU A 66 17.71 -19.72 2.35
CA LEU A 66 18.32 -18.64 1.55
C LEU A 66 19.84 -18.55 1.76
N SER A 67 20.33 -18.98 2.94
CA SER A 67 21.76 -19.09 3.25
C SER A 67 22.51 -20.08 2.36
N ASP A 68 21.81 -21.10 1.86
CA ASP A 68 22.40 -22.20 1.10
C ASP A 68 22.34 -21.94 -0.41
N ILE A 69 21.77 -20.79 -0.82
CA ILE A 69 21.59 -20.44 -2.21
C ILE A 69 22.70 -19.47 -2.65
N VAL A 70 23.43 -19.88 -3.68
CA VAL A 70 24.49 -19.08 -4.29
C VAL A 70 23.94 -18.14 -5.37
N GLN A 71 22.92 -18.60 -6.11
CA GLN A 71 22.32 -17.80 -7.18
C GLN A 71 20.84 -18.10 -7.31
N ILE A 72 20.04 -17.04 -7.50
CA ILE A 72 18.60 -17.10 -7.79
C ILE A 72 18.36 -16.46 -9.15
N VAL A 73 17.49 -17.08 -9.95
CA VAL A 73 17.00 -16.55 -11.21
C VAL A 73 15.47 -16.47 -11.16
N ALA A 74 14.96 -15.26 -11.33
CA ALA A 74 13.55 -14.98 -11.52
C ALA A 74 13.31 -14.61 -12.99
N GLU A 75 12.44 -15.35 -13.68
CA GLU A 75 12.13 -15.11 -15.09
C GLU A 75 10.77 -14.40 -15.21
N ARG A 76 10.72 -13.33 -16.00
CA ARG A 76 9.47 -12.60 -16.25
C ARG A 76 8.40 -13.53 -16.82
N GLY A 77 7.21 -13.50 -16.24
CA GLY A 77 6.09 -14.34 -16.64
C GLY A 77 6.08 -15.75 -16.05
N LYS A 78 7.10 -16.15 -15.29
CA LYS A 78 7.11 -17.40 -14.54
C LYS A 78 6.78 -17.17 -13.06
N LEU A 79 6.00 -18.09 -12.49
CA LEU A 79 5.59 -18.09 -11.09
C LEU A 79 6.44 -19.04 -10.23
N THR A 80 7.65 -19.34 -10.69
CA THR A 80 8.61 -20.22 -10.03
C THR A 80 9.97 -19.57 -10.05
N LEU A 81 10.77 -19.82 -9.02
CA LEU A 81 12.16 -19.39 -8.96
C LEU A 81 13.06 -20.53 -9.39
N LYS A 82 14.21 -20.20 -9.98
CA LYS A 82 15.31 -21.14 -10.17
C LYS A 82 16.41 -20.79 -9.19
N TYR A 83 17.04 -21.79 -8.58
CA TYR A 83 18.17 -21.57 -7.66
C TYR A 83 19.24 -22.63 -7.83
N LYS A 84 20.46 -22.33 -7.39
CA LYS A 84 21.54 -23.33 -7.26
C LYS A 84 22.28 -23.13 -5.93
N ARG A 85 22.78 -24.23 -5.37
CA ARG A 85 23.52 -24.24 -4.09
C ARG A 85 25.04 -24.23 -4.26
N SER A 86 25.53 -24.59 -5.44
CA SER A 86 26.93 -24.43 -5.84
C SER A 86 27.04 -23.78 -7.22
N TYR A 87 28.22 -23.26 -7.57
CA TYR A 87 28.43 -22.63 -8.88
C TYR A 87 28.39 -23.63 -10.04
N GLU A 88 28.82 -24.87 -9.82
CA GLU A 88 28.93 -25.94 -10.80
C GLU A 88 27.65 -26.77 -10.98
N GLN A 89 26.64 -26.56 -10.13
CA GLN A 89 25.37 -27.29 -10.20
C GLN A 89 24.38 -26.64 -11.16
N ASP A 90 23.55 -27.48 -11.78
CA ASP A 90 22.40 -27.04 -12.54
C ASP A 90 21.34 -26.37 -11.64
N PHE A 91 20.49 -25.55 -12.28
CA PHE A 91 19.42 -24.86 -11.58
C PHE A 91 18.29 -25.82 -11.17
N GLU A 92 17.98 -25.84 -9.88
CA GLU A 92 16.77 -26.45 -9.33
C GLU A 92 15.59 -25.47 -9.39
N GLN A 93 14.37 -25.99 -9.54
CA GLN A 93 13.16 -25.18 -9.61
C GLN A 93 12.41 -25.16 -8.26
N LEU A 94 12.20 -23.97 -7.72
CA LEU A 94 11.42 -23.71 -6.52
C LEU A 94 10.03 -23.17 -6.90
N ASP A 95 9.01 -23.91 -6.51
CA ASP A 95 7.62 -23.48 -6.62
C ASP A 95 7.10 -23.09 -5.24
N PHE A 96 6.99 -21.79 -4.99
CA PHE A 96 6.68 -21.18 -3.69
C PHE A 96 5.20 -20.82 -3.51
N LEU A 97 4.37 -21.00 -4.55
CA LEU A 97 2.94 -20.68 -4.53
C LEU A 97 2.07 -21.92 -4.28
N LYS A 98 0.89 -21.73 -3.68
CA LYS A 98 -0.15 -22.77 -3.59
C LYS A 98 -0.61 -23.16 -4.99
N LYS A 99 -0.92 -24.45 -5.21
CA LYS A 99 -1.40 -24.96 -6.51
C LYS A 99 -2.67 -24.24 -6.99
N SER A 100 -3.60 -23.92 -6.09
CA SER A 100 -4.82 -23.17 -6.39
C SER A 100 -4.53 -21.72 -6.84
N SER A 101 -3.48 -21.11 -6.30
CA SER A 101 -3.10 -19.73 -6.58
C SER A 101 -2.48 -19.53 -7.96
N LYS A 102 -1.98 -20.58 -8.62
CA LYS A 102 -1.44 -20.46 -9.99
C LYS A 102 -2.49 -20.01 -11.02
N LYS A 103 -3.78 -20.22 -10.75
CA LYS A 103 -4.91 -19.69 -11.54
C LYS A 103 -5.36 -18.28 -11.09
N ILE A 104 -5.03 -17.90 -9.85
CA ILE A 104 -5.46 -16.65 -9.21
C ILE A 104 -4.55 -15.47 -9.60
N VAL A 105 -3.27 -15.71 -9.90
CA VAL A 105 -2.34 -14.62 -10.29
C VAL A 105 -2.80 -13.85 -11.55
N THR A 106 -3.68 -14.44 -12.37
CA THR A 106 -4.30 -13.79 -13.53
C THR A 106 -5.58 -13.01 -13.23
N VAL A 107 -6.15 -13.13 -12.03
CA VAL A 107 -7.41 -12.48 -11.65
C VAL A 107 -7.10 -11.34 -10.67
N GLN A 108 -7.49 -10.12 -11.04
CA GLN A 108 -7.37 -8.97 -10.16
C GLN A 108 -8.17 -9.23 -8.87
N PRO A 109 -7.59 -9.03 -7.67
CA PRO A 109 -8.31 -9.29 -6.43
C PRO A 109 -9.52 -8.37 -6.30
N GLU A 110 -10.47 -8.73 -5.42
CA GLU A 110 -11.64 -7.89 -5.19
C GLU A 110 -11.22 -6.53 -4.62
N ALA A 111 -11.80 -5.46 -5.16
CA ALA A 111 -11.60 -4.12 -4.65
C ALA A 111 -12.23 -3.97 -3.26
N ILE A 112 -11.58 -3.18 -2.40
CA ILE A 112 -12.12 -2.84 -1.08
C ILE A 112 -13.36 -1.96 -1.29
N LYS A 113 -14.53 -2.45 -0.82
CA LYS A 113 -15.83 -1.81 -1.06
C LYS A 113 -16.11 -0.67 -0.07
N GLN A 114 -15.63 -0.80 1.17
CA GLN A 114 -15.89 0.14 2.24
C GLN A 114 -14.58 0.52 2.95
N PRO A 115 -14.47 1.75 3.48
CA PRO A 115 -13.32 2.12 4.30
C PRO A 115 -13.19 1.19 5.52
N ALA A 116 -11.97 0.95 5.96
CA ALA A 116 -11.74 0.27 7.23
C ALA A 116 -12.38 1.09 8.37
N GLY A 117 -13.06 0.39 9.26
CA GLY A 117 -13.66 0.99 10.44
C GLY A 117 -12.68 1.06 11.61
N ILE A 118 -13.18 1.57 12.73
CA ILE A 118 -12.53 1.43 14.03
C ILE A 118 -13.55 0.92 15.04
N ASP A 119 -13.06 0.26 16.08
CA ASP A 119 -13.92 -0.16 17.19
C ASP A 119 -14.67 1.04 17.81
N SER A 120 -15.92 0.78 18.19
CA SER A 120 -16.83 1.77 18.77
C SER A 120 -16.26 2.46 20.01
N LEU A 121 -15.63 1.71 20.92
CA LEU A 121 -15.05 2.26 22.15
C LEU A 121 -13.86 3.17 21.82
N THR A 122 -13.06 2.79 20.83
CA THR A 122 -11.93 3.59 20.35
C THR A 122 -12.41 4.91 19.77
N ARG A 123 -13.41 4.87 18.89
CA ARG A 123 -14.01 6.09 18.30
C ARG A 123 -14.53 7.02 19.39
N ASP A 124 -15.29 6.48 20.34
CA ASP A 124 -15.91 7.27 21.39
C ASP A 124 -14.87 7.85 22.35
N THR A 125 -13.78 7.11 22.61
CA THR A 125 -12.64 7.60 23.39
C THR A 125 -11.94 8.77 22.69
N ILE A 126 -11.73 8.68 21.37
CA ILE A 126 -11.14 9.76 20.56
C ILE A 126 -12.04 10.99 20.61
N ILE A 127 -13.34 10.84 20.35
CA ILE A 127 -14.29 11.96 20.39
C ILE A 127 -14.33 12.60 21.79
N LYS A 128 -14.34 11.80 22.85
CA LYS A 128 -14.40 12.32 24.23
C LYS A 128 -13.13 13.06 24.64
N LYS A 129 -11.95 12.51 24.33
CA LYS A 129 -10.66 13.06 24.79
C LYS A 129 -10.15 14.18 23.89
N LEU A 130 -10.25 14.00 22.58
CA LEU A 130 -9.65 14.88 21.60
C LEU A 130 -10.68 15.79 20.93
N GLY A 131 -11.96 15.39 20.88
CA GLY A 131 -13.02 16.18 20.24
C GLY A 131 -13.11 17.64 20.70
N PRO A 132 -12.97 17.97 22.01
CA PRO A 132 -12.98 19.37 22.46
C PRO A 132 -11.81 20.22 21.93
N LEU A 133 -10.72 19.60 21.49
CA LEU A 133 -9.53 20.26 20.93
C LEU A 133 -9.53 20.27 19.39
N MET A 134 -10.48 19.58 18.75
CA MET A 134 -10.57 19.49 17.30
C MET A 134 -11.43 20.59 16.72
N ALA A 135 -11.03 21.07 15.54
CA ALA A 135 -11.91 21.87 14.71
C ALA A 135 -13.13 21.06 14.26
N GLN A 136 -14.27 21.74 14.06
CA GLN A 136 -15.57 21.10 13.83
C GLN A 136 -15.61 20.18 12.60
N ASN A 137 -14.92 20.56 11.53
CA ASN A 137 -14.71 19.74 10.33
C ASN A 137 -14.03 18.39 10.64
N ARG A 138 -12.98 18.41 11.46
CA ARG A 138 -12.27 17.18 11.86
C ARG A 138 -13.12 16.31 12.79
N LEU A 139 -13.93 16.92 13.65
CA LEU A 139 -14.86 16.18 14.50
C LEU A 139 -15.93 15.44 13.68
N ASN A 140 -16.39 16.04 12.57
CA ASN A 140 -17.36 15.40 11.67
C ASN A 140 -16.78 14.15 11.00
N PHE A 141 -15.48 14.13 10.68
CA PHE A 141 -14.83 12.91 10.20
C PHE A 141 -14.99 11.78 11.24
N TRP A 142 -14.53 11.99 12.47
CA TRP A 142 -14.55 10.96 13.52
C TRP A 142 -15.96 10.46 13.90
N LYS A 143 -16.97 11.32 13.81
CA LYS A 143 -18.38 10.93 14.02
C LYS A 143 -18.90 9.99 12.94
N ASN A 144 -18.38 10.10 11.71
CA ASN A 144 -18.85 9.37 10.54
C ASN A 144 -17.90 8.25 10.10
N VAL A 145 -16.79 8.01 10.82
CA VAL A 145 -15.90 6.87 10.56
C VAL A 145 -16.70 5.57 10.75
N PRO A 146 -16.62 4.61 9.80
CA PRO A 146 -17.26 3.31 9.93
C PRO A 146 -16.85 2.59 11.22
N ILE A 147 -17.75 1.79 11.77
CA ILE A 147 -17.46 0.93 12.91
C ILE A 147 -17.15 -0.48 12.38
N GLU A 148 -16.08 -1.09 12.88
CA GLU A 148 -15.73 -2.48 12.61
C GLU A 148 -16.25 -3.41 13.71
#